data_AF-M5C1Z8-F1
#
_entry.id   AF-M5C1Z8-F1
#
_cell.length_a   1.000
_cell.length_b   1.000
_cell.length_c   1.000
_cell.angle_alpha   90.00
_cell.angle_beta   90.00
_cell.angle_gamma   90.00
#
_symmetry.space_group_name_H-M   'P 1'
#
loop_
_entity.id
_entity.type
_entity.pdbx_description
1 polymer ?
#
loop_
_entity_poly.entity_id
_entity_poly.type
_entity_poly.pdbx_seq_one_letter_code
_entity_poly.pdbx_strand_id
1 'polypeptide(L)'
;MSTHHKHILSSPSSLVVDALAGVSALNPDTAVDKQHKVLYLAEPDRSRVAIISGGGAGHEPAHSGFVGKGMLNAAVCGDVFASPNANQVKRALQLVENTKGTLMVVKSYTGDILNFGLAREQYCAANPSKKNTLKFVVVGDDVSVGKKQGEIVGRR
;
A
#
# COMPACT_ATOMS: atom_id res chain seq x y z
N MET A 1 -11.72 38.37 3.84
CA MET A 1 -10.52 37.60 4.22
C MET A 1 -10.06 36.83 3.00
N SER A 2 -8.84 37.06 2.51
CA SER A 2 -8.27 36.30 1.40
C SER A 2 -8.07 34.85 1.84
N THR A 3 -8.75 33.90 1.18
CA THR A 3 -8.52 32.47 1.36
C THR A 3 -7.20 32.10 0.70
N HIS A 4 -6.09 32.40 1.37
CA HIS A 4 -4.78 31.94 0.92
C HIS A 4 -4.70 30.41 1.10
N HIS A 5 -4.90 29.68 0.01
CA HIS A 5 -4.67 28.25 -0.04
C HIS A 5 -3.17 27.98 0.18
N LYS A 6 -2.84 27.28 1.28
CA LYS A 6 -1.46 26.88 1.63
C LYS A 6 -0.97 25.65 0.87
N HIS A 7 -1.83 25.02 0.07
CA HIS A 7 -1.55 23.77 -0.60
C HIS A 7 -1.76 23.90 -2.11
N ILE A 8 -0.87 23.29 -2.88
CA ILE A 8 -0.96 23.21 -4.35
C ILE A 8 -1.67 21.91 -4.69
N LEU A 9 -2.97 21.99 -5.00
CA LEU A 9 -3.80 20.85 -5.36
C LEU A 9 -5.00 21.32 -6.17
N SER A 10 -5.49 20.46 -7.06
CA SER A 10 -6.72 20.71 -7.83
C SER A 10 -7.94 20.65 -6.92
N SER A 11 -8.09 19.55 -6.16
CA SER A 11 -9.14 19.40 -5.16
C SER A 11 -8.68 18.45 -4.02
N PRO A 12 -9.19 18.60 -2.78
CA PRO A 12 -8.81 17.70 -1.70
C PRO A 12 -9.20 16.24 -1.95
N SER A 13 -10.31 15.99 -2.67
CA SER A 13 -10.81 14.65 -2.97
C SER A 13 -10.01 13.94 -4.06
N SER A 14 -9.43 14.68 -5.01
CA SER A 14 -8.57 14.12 -6.06
C SER A 14 -7.11 14.02 -5.67
N LEU A 15 -6.69 14.68 -4.58
CA LEU A 15 -5.29 14.84 -4.16
C LEU A 15 -4.43 13.58 -4.32
N VAL A 16 -4.86 12.45 -3.75
CA VAL A 16 -4.09 11.20 -3.76
C VAL A 16 -3.98 10.66 -5.19
N VAL A 17 -5.07 10.69 -5.96
CA VAL A 17 -5.08 10.17 -7.34
C VAL A 17 -4.23 11.05 -8.25
N ASP A 18 -4.30 12.37 -8.08
CA ASP A 18 -3.50 13.34 -8.84
C ASP A 18 -2.00 13.14 -8.55
N ALA A 19 -1.63 12.94 -7.27
CA ALA A 19 -0.26 12.65 -6.88
C ALA A 19 0.25 11.33 -7.49
N LEU A 20 -0.53 10.26 -7.44
CA LEU A 20 -0.16 8.97 -8.06
C LEU A 20 -0.02 9.07 -9.58
N ALA A 21 -0.93 9.81 -10.24
CA ALA A 21 -0.82 10.09 -11.67
C ALA A 21 0.46 10.86 -12.00
N GLY A 22 0.86 11.81 -11.15
CA GLY A 22 2.15 12.51 -11.27
C GLY A 22 3.35 11.56 -11.16
N VAL A 23 3.35 10.65 -10.19
CA VAL A 23 4.43 9.65 -10.04
C VAL A 23 4.52 8.75 -11.28
N SER A 24 3.39 8.25 -11.79
CA SER A 24 3.36 7.40 -12.99
C SER A 24 3.74 8.14 -14.26
N ALA A 25 3.42 9.44 -14.37
CA ALA A 25 3.88 10.27 -15.49
C ALA A 25 5.41 10.46 -15.50
N LEU A 26 6.05 10.45 -14.32
CA LEU A 26 7.51 10.58 -14.17
C LEU A 26 8.24 9.23 -14.25
N ASN A 27 7.55 8.12 -13.99
CA ASN A 27 8.11 6.76 -14.04
C ASN A 27 7.30 5.87 -14.99
N PRO A 28 7.71 5.76 -16.28
CA PRO A 28 7.00 4.99 -17.30
C PRO A 28 6.86 3.49 -17.02
N ASP A 29 7.67 2.92 -16.12
CA ASP A 29 7.58 1.51 -15.71
C ASP A 29 6.36 1.24 -14.80
N THR A 30 5.63 2.30 -14.41
CA THR A 30 4.51 2.21 -13.47
C THR A 30 3.18 2.64 -14.09
N ALA A 31 2.10 2.03 -13.60
CA ALA A 31 0.72 2.36 -13.94
C ALA A 31 -0.12 2.58 -12.68
N VAL A 32 -1.25 3.29 -12.83
CA VAL A 32 -2.15 3.64 -11.72
C VAL A 32 -3.53 3.06 -11.94
N ASP A 33 -4.01 2.26 -10.98
CA ASP A 33 -5.43 1.96 -10.82
C ASP A 33 -6.06 3.11 -10.02
N LYS A 34 -6.58 4.12 -10.73
CA LYS A 34 -7.11 5.35 -10.12
C LYS A 34 -8.31 5.08 -9.21
N GLN A 35 -9.14 4.09 -9.55
CA GLN A 35 -10.32 3.72 -8.77
C GLN A 35 -9.93 3.17 -7.39
N HIS A 36 -8.87 2.37 -7.33
CA HIS A 36 -8.42 1.73 -6.10
C HIS A 36 -7.21 2.42 -5.45
N LYS A 37 -6.71 3.52 -6.03
CA LYS A 37 -5.50 4.25 -5.58
C LYS A 37 -4.29 3.32 -5.42
N VAL A 38 -4.04 2.49 -6.43
CA VAL A 38 -2.89 1.57 -6.45
C VAL A 38 -1.92 2.01 -7.54
N LEU A 39 -0.68 2.29 -7.17
CA LEU A 39 0.43 2.42 -8.11
C LEU A 39 1.16 1.08 -8.17
N TYR A 40 1.44 0.59 -9.37
CA TYR A 40 2.06 -0.72 -9.57
C TYR A 40 3.02 -0.71 -10.77
N LEU A 41 3.96 -1.66 -10.80
CA LEU A 41 4.79 -1.92 -11.97
C LEU A 41 3.91 -2.44 -13.11
N ALA A 42 3.95 -1.79 -14.27
CA ALA A 42 3.15 -2.18 -15.43
C ALA A 42 3.53 -3.58 -15.94
N GLU A 43 4.84 -3.85 -16.02
CA GLU A 43 5.41 -5.12 -16.48
C GLU A 43 6.31 -5.75 -15.40
N PRO A 44 5.72 -6.34 -14.33
CA PRO A 44 6.51 -6.92 -13.25
C PRO A 44 7.09 -8.29 -13.66
N ASP A 45 8.31 -8.59 -13.20
CA ASP A 45 8.89 -9.93 -13.31
C ASP A 45 8.11 -10.94 -12.44
N ARG A 46 7.23 -11.72 -13.08
CA ARG A 46 6.38 -12.73 -12.42
C ARG A 46 7.11 -14.03 -12.08
N SER A 47 8.41 -14.15 -12.39
CA SER A 47 9.23 -15.31 -12.00
C SER A 47 9.70 -15.24 -10.54
N ARG A 48 9.41 -14.15 -9.84
CA ARG A 48 9.83 -13.86 -8.45
C ARG A 48 8.61 -13.57 -7.56
N VAL A 49 8.83 -13.62 -6.24
CA VAL A 49 7.82 -13.21 -5.25
C VAL A 49 7.52 -11.73 -5.42
N ALA A 50 6.24 -11.38 -5.52
CA ALA A 50 5.83 -9.98 -5.55
C ALA A 50 5.90 -9.36 -4.15
N ILE A 51 6.25 -8.08 -4.05
CA ILE A 51 6.27 -7.35 -2.78
C ILE A 51 5.27 -6.20 -2.89
N ILE A 52 4.35 -6.11 -1.94
CA ILE A 52 3.42 -4.98 -1.82
C ILE A 52 3.52 -4.34 -0.44
N SER A 53 3.27 -3.05 -0.40
CA SER A 53 3.08 -2.29 0.84
C SER A 53 2.02 -1.22 0.63
N GLY A 54 1.71 -0.46 1.67
CA GLY A 54 0.71 0.60 1.60
C GLY A 54 0.37 1.19 2.95
N GLY A 55 -0.51 2.18 2.93
CA GLY A 55 -0.91 2.97 4.09
C GLY A 55 -1.58 4.26 3.67
N GLY A 56 -1.84 5.14 4.64
CA GLY A 56 -2.37 6.47 4.36
C GLY A 56 -1.39 7.32 3.55
N ALA A 57 -1.96 8.16 2.67
CA ALA A 57 -1.22 9.19 1.96
C ALA A 57 -0.71 10.28 2.94
N GLY A 58 0.21 11.14 2.49
CA GLY A 58 0.85 12.16 3.32
C GLY A 58 2.17 11.72 3.94
N HIS A 59 2.66 10.53 3.57
CA HIS A 59 3.98 10.01 3.94
C HIS A 59 4.92 9.88 2.74
N GLU A 60 4.58 10.48 1.60
CA GLU A 60 5.38 10.43 0.38
C GLU A 60 6.85 10.80 0.68
N PRO A 61 7.85 10.02 0.20
CA PRO A 61 7.74 9.01 -0.86
C PRO A 61 7.15 7.66 -0.42
N ALA A 62 6.90 7.43 0.87
CA ALA A 62 6.28 6.20 1.33
C ALA A 62 4.79 6.13 0.92
N HIS A 63 4.31 5.13 0.16
CA HIS A 63 5.05 3.99 -0.42
C HIS A 63 5.15 4.05 -1.95
N SER A 64 4.44 4.96 -2.61
CA SER A 64 4.38 5.05 -4.08
C SER A 64 5.75 5.30 -4.71
N GLY A 65 6.62 6.07 -4.05
CA GLY A 65 8.00 6.31 -4.52
C GLY A 65 8.91 5.08 -4.46
N PHE A 66 8.49 3.99 -3.82
CA PHE A 66 9.24 2.73 -3.75
C PHE A 66 8.73 1.67 -4.74
N VAL A 67 7.75 2.01 -5.59
CA VAL A 67 7.30 1.12 -6.67
C VAL A 67 8.32 1.18 -7.81
N GLY A 68 8.97 0.06 -8.08
CA GLY A 68 10.13 0.03 -8.96
C GLY A 68 10.81 -1.34 -8.99
N LYS A 69 11.58 -1.58 -10.05
CA LYS A 69 12.39 -2.80 -10.16
C LYS A 69 13.36 -2.91 -8.98
N GLY A 70 13.28 -4.03 -8.25
CA GLY A 70 14.13 -4.29 -7.08
C GLY A 70 13.54 -3.86 -5.73
N MET A 71 12.38 -3.20 -5.70
CA MET A 71 11.66 -2.83 -4.47
C MET A 71 10.20 -3.32 -4.50
N LEU A 72 9.21 -2.43 -4.47
CA LEU A 72 7.79 -2.80 -4.45
C LEU A 72 7.26 -3.03 -5.86
N ASN A 73 6.45 -4.09 -6.03
CA ASN A 73 5.64 -4.30 -7.22
C ASN A 73 4.38 -3.44 -7.22
N ALA A 74 3.83 -3.13 -6.03
CA ALA A 74 2.70 -2.21 -5.88
C ALA A 74 2.71 -1.50 -4.51
N ALA A 75 2.19 -0.28 -4.51
CA ALA A 75 1.88 0.51 -3.34
C ALA A 75 0.38 0.81 -3.30
N VAL A 76 -0.26 0.50 -2.17
CA VAL A 76 -1.69 0.74 -1.92
C VAL A 76 -1.85 2.01 -1.10
N CYS A 77 -2.43 3.05 -1.69
CA CYS A 77 -2.55 4.35 -1.04
C CYS A 77 -3.99 4.58 -0.55
N GLY A 78 -4.14 4.77 0.76
CA GLY A 78 -5.41 5.22 1.35
C GLY A 78 -5.59 6.73 1.20
N ASP A 79 -6.56 7.28 1.93
CA ASP A 79 -6.68 8.73 2.08
C ASP A 79 -5.58 9.29 2.99
N VAL A 80 -5.49 10.61 3.08
CA VAL A 80 -4.45 11.28 3.89
C VAL A 80 -4.54 10.80 5.34
N PHE A 81 -3.46 10.19 5.84
CA PHE A 81 -3.34 9.57 7.16
C PHE A 81 -4.38 8.47 7.50
N ALA A 82 -5.01 7.89 6.48
CA ALA A 82 -5.98 6.81 6.65
C ALA A 82 -5.57 5.57 5.86
N SER A 83 -5.56 4.40 6.50
CA SER A 83 -5.24 3.13 5.86
C SER A 83 -6.10 2.88 4.61
N PRO A 84 -5.54 2.30 3.52
CA PRO A 84 -6.36 1.84 2.40
C PRO A 84 -7.31 0.74 2.87
N ASN A 85 -8.52 0.70 2.30
CA ASN A 85 -9.48 -0.33 2.66
C ASN A 85 -9.10 -1.70 2.07
N ALA A 86 -9.69 -2.77 2.61
CA ALA A 86 -9.40 -4.14 2.19
C ALA A 86 -9.61 -4.40 0.68
N ASN A 87 -10.58 -3.74 0.03
CA ASN A 87 -10.80 -3.90 -1.41
C ASN A 87 -9.64 -3.32 -2.23
N GLN A 88 -9.09 -2.17 -1.81
CA GLN A 88 -7.90 -1.59 -2.45
C GLN A 88 -6.69 -2.53 -2.33
N VAL A 89 -6.46 -3.09 -1.14
CA VAL A 89 -5.36 -4.04 -0.92
C VAL A 89 -5.56 -5.33 -1.72
N LYS A 90 -6.78 -5.88 -1.74
CA LYS A 90 -7.13 -7.04 -2.56
C LYS A 90 -6.91 -6.76 -4.05
N ARG A 91 -7.22 -5.56 -4.53
CA ARG A 91 -6.95 -5.16 -5.91
C ARG A 91 -5.45 -5.17 -6.21
N ALA A 92 -4.62 -4.68 -5.30
CA ALA A 92 -3.17 -4.75 -5.46
C ALA A 92 -2.65 -6.20 -5.56
N LEU A 93 -3.18 -7.12 -4.74
CA LEU A 93 -2.85 -8.54 -4.83
C LEU A 93 -3.18 -9.15 -6.20
N GLN A 94 -4.30 -8.74 -6.80
CA GLN A 94 -4.70 -9.16 -8.15
C GLN A 94 -3.76 -8.61 -9.23
N LEU A 95 -3.39 -7.32 -9.12
CA LEU A 95 -2.49 -6.68 -10.09
C LEU A 95 -1.11 -7.35 -10.12
N VAL A 96 -0.60 -7.76 -8.96
CA VAL A 96 0.73 -8.40 -8.82
C VAL A 96 0.70 -9.93 -8.84
N GLU A 97 -0.42 -10.55 -9.22
CA GLU A 97 -0.59 -12.00 -9.12
C GLU A 97 0.49 -12.77 -9.88
N ASN A 98 1.04 -13.80 -9.26
CA ASN A 98 2.06 -14.66 -9.85
C ASN A 98 2.03 -16.07 -9.23
N THR A 99 2.90 -16.97 -9.69
CA THR A 99 2.99 -18.36 -9.21
C THR A 99 3.92 -18.53 -8.01
N LYS A 100 4.77 -17.54 -7.71
CA LYS A 100 5.74 -17.57 -6.60
C LYS A 100 5.18 -17.05 -5.28
N GLY A 101 4.11 -16.28 -5.33
CA GLY A 101 3.44 -15.71 -4.15
C GLY A 101 3.69 -14.21 -4.00
N THR A 102 3.18 -13.67 -2.89
CA THR A 102 3.26 -12.24 -2.56
C THR A 102 3.62 -12.05 -1.10
N LEU A 103 4.54 -11.13 -0.83
CA LEU A 103 4.87 -10.63 0.51
C LEU A 103 4.18 -9.27 0.72
N MET A 104 3.37 -9.19 1.77
CA MET A 104 2.73 -7.96 2.22
C MET A 104 3.57 -7.38 3.37
N VAL A 105 4.16 -6.21 3.16
CA VAL A 105 4.91 -5.46 4.19
C VAL A 105 3.98 -4.39 4.76
N VAL A 106 3.62 -4.52 6.04
CA VAL A 106 2.55 -3.74 6.68
C VAL A 106 3.11 -3.00 7.88
N LYS A 107 2.90 -1.68 7.95
CA LYS A 107 3.27 -0.89 9.12
C LYS A 107 2.36 -1.22 10.29
N SER A 108 2.88 -1.14 11.52
CA SER A 108 2.16 -1.58 12.72
C SER A 108 1.19 -0.52 13.24
N TYR A 109 0.19 -0.24 12.41
CA TYR A 109 -0.96 0.60 12.74
C TYR A 109 -2.22 -0.24 12.68
N THR A 110 -3.15 -0.02 13.63
CA THR A 110 -4.37 -0.82 13.75
C THR A 110 -5.16 -0.89 12.44
N GLY A 111 -5.35 0.25 11.76
CA GLY A 111 -6.05 0.31 10.48
C GLY A 111 -5.33 -0.49 9.38
N ASP A 112 -4.00 -0.39 9.32
CA ASP A 112 -3.19 -1.10 8.33
C ASP A 112 -3.23 -2.61 8.56
N ILE A 113 -3.02 -3.07 9.79
CA ILE A 113 -3.07 -4.49 10.15
C ILE A 113 -4.45 -5.08 9.84
N LEU A 114 -5.53 -4.38 10.21
CA LEU A 114 -6.90 -4.86 9.98
C LEU A 114 -7.24 -4.93 8.49
N ASN A 115 -6.99 -3.87 7.71
CA ASN A 115 -7.35 -3.84 6.29
C ASN A 115 -6.50 -4.80 5.45
N PHE A 116 -5.19 -4.85 5.68
CA PHE A 116 -4.32 -5.79 4.97
C PHE A 116 -4.62 -7.23 5.37
N GLY A 117 -4.89 -7.49 6.66
CA GLY A 117 -5.28 -8.81 7.15
C GLY A 117 -6.60 -9.28 6.54
N LEU A 118 -7.62 -8.42 6.52
CA LEU A 118 -8.91 -8.74 5.92
C LEU A 118 -8.79 -8.99 4.41
N ALA A 119 -8.01 -8.18 3.69
CA ALA A 119 -7.74 -8.39 2.27
C ALA A 119 -7.07 -9.74 1.99
N ARG A 120 -6.12 -10.13 2.86
CA ARG A 120 -5.45 -11.44 2.80
C ARG A 120 -6.47 -12.58 2.93
N GLU A 121 -7.33 -12.53 3.95
CA GLU A 121 -8.34 -13.58 4.16
C GLU A 121 -9.34 -13.65 3.00
N GLN A 122 -9.84 -12.50 2.52
CA GLN A 122 -10.75 -12.45 1.38
C GLN A 122 -10.11 -12.98 0.09
N TYR A 123 -8.83 -12.67 -0.14
CA TYR A 123 -8.10 -13.16 -1.31
C TYR A 123 -7.88 -14.68 -1.24
N CYS A 124 -7.49 -15.20 -0.08
CA CYS A 124 -7.30 -16.64 0.15
C CYS A 124 -8.60 -17.43 0.07
N ALA A 125 -9.72 -16.88 0.56
CA ALA A 125 -11.04 -17.50 0.45
C ALA A 125 -11.47 -17.65 -1.01
N ALA A 126 -11.20 -16.65 -1.85
CA ALA A 126 -11.46 -16.69 -3.29
C ALA A 126 -10.45 -17.55 -4.06
N ASN A 127 -9.24 -17.75 -3.52
CA ASN A 127 -8.14 -18.48 -4.17
C ASN A 127 -7.48 -19.48 -3.21
N PRO A 128 -8.14 -20.62 -2.87
CA PRO A 128 -7.63 -21.53 -1.84
C PRO A 128 -6.21 -22.08 -2.12
N SER A 129 -5.85 -22.27 -3.39
CA SER A 129 -4.52 -22.72 -3.81
C SER A 129 -3.40 -21.73 -3.49
N LYS A 130 -3.71 -20.44 -3.29
CA LYS A 130 -2.74 -19.38 -3.00
C LYS A 130 -2.49 -19.17 -1.51
N LYS A 131 -3.27 -19.82 -0.62
CA LYS A 131 -3.23 -19.60 0.84
C LYS A 131 -1.82 -19.65 1.44
N ASN A 132 -0.99 -20.59 0.98
CA ASN A 132 0.36 -20.79 1.51
C ASN A 132 1.43 -19.87 0.89
N THR A 133 1.07 -19.15 -0.18
CA THR A 133 1.97 -18.29 -0.98
C THR A 133 1.85 -16.81 -0.64
N LEU A 134 0.90 -16.44 0.23
CA LEU A 134 0.70 -15.07 0.69
C LEU A 134 1.27 -14.90 2.11
N LYS A 135 2.32 -14.09 2.25
CA LYS A 135 3.00 -13.85 3.52
C LYS A 135 2.80 -12.41 3.99
N PHE A 136 2.79 -12.23 5.31
CA PHE A 136 2.42 -11.00 5.98
C PHE A 136 3.50 -10.67 7.00
N VAL A 137 4.17 -9.54 6.85
CA VAL A 137 5.21 -9.05 7.77
C VAL A 137 4.79 -7.70 8.32
N VAL A 138 4.78 -7.61 9.65
CA VAL A 138 4.48 -6.38 10.38
C VAL A 138 5.78 -5.66 10.73
N VAL A 139 5.86 -4.38 10.41
CA VAL A 139 6.97 -3.49 10.74
C VAL A 139 6.54 -2.63 11.92
N GLY A 140 7.17 -2.83 13.07
CA GLY A 140 6.94 -2.11 14.32
C GLY A 140 8.25 -1.62 14.92
N ASP A 141 8.99 -0.80 14.16
CA ASP A 141 10.36 -0.38 14.47
C ASP A 141 10.44 0.82 15.43
N ASP A 142 9.35 1.59 15.60
CA ASP A 142 9.34 2.81 16.40
C ASP A 142 9.55 2.54 17.90
N VAL A 143 10.72 2.95 18.40
CA VAL A 143 11.11 2.80 19.80
C VAL A 143 10.70 3.97 20.70
N SER A 144 9.93 4.95 20.19
CA SER A 144 9.54 6.14 20.96
C SER A 144 8.65 5.81 22.16
N VAL A 145 7.90 4.70 22.10
CA VAL A 145 7.11 4.18 23.21
C VAL A 145 7.74 2.92 23.80
N GLY A 146 7.82 2.87 25.13
CA GLY A 146 8.33 1.71 25.85
C GLY A 146 7.44 0.49 25.65
N LYS A 147 8.03 -0.72 25.74
CA LYS A 147 7.31 -1.99 25.50
C LYS A 147 6.05 -2.15 26.36
N LYS A 148 6.04 -1.60 27.57
CA LYS A 148 4.89 -1.60 28.48
C LYS A 148 3.69 -0.81 27.95
N GLN A 149 3.93 0.30 27.26
CA GLN A 149 2.86 1.16 26.74
C GLN A 149 2.24 0.59 25.45
N GLY A 150 2.97 -0.27 24.74
CA GLY A 150 2.51 -0.96 23.53
C GLY A 150 2.16 -2.44 23.76
N GLU A 151 1.81 -2.86 24.98
CA GLU A 151 1.62 -4.30 25.30
C GLU A 151 0.53 -4.99 24.45
N ILE A 152 -0.50 -4.25 24.05
CA ILE A 152 -1.64 -4.81 23.31
C ILE A 152 -1.41 -4.81 21.80
N VAL A 153 -0.92 -3.70 21.25
CA VAL A 153 -0.84 -3.47 19.79
C VAL A 153 0.59 -3.41 19.24
N GLY A 154 1.60 -3.48 20.10
CA GLY A 154 2.99 -3.37 19.73
C GLY A 154 3.46 -1.93 19.51
N ARG A 155 4.60 -1.81 18.84
CA ARG A 155 5.18 -0.54 18.38
C ARG A 155 4.62 -0.19 17.01
N ARG A 156 4.75 1.08 16.61
CA ARG A 156 4.44 1.54 15.26
C ARG A 156 5.53 1.15 14.28
#